data_AF-A0A6P1MMC3-F1
#
_entry.id   AF-A0A6P1MMC3-F1
#
_cell.length_a   1.000
_cell.length_b   1.000
_cell.length_c   1.000
_cell.angle_alpha   90.00
_cell.angle_beta   90.00
_cell.angle_gamma   90.00
#
_symmetry.space_group_name_H-M   'P 1'
#
loop_
_entity.id
_entity.type
_entity.pdbx_description
1 polymer ?
#
loop_
_entity_poly.entity_id
_entity_poly.type
_entity_poly.pdbx_seq_one_letter_code
_entity_poly.pdbx_strand_id
1 'polypeptide(L)'
;MKFRISEQIELVIEKVLVQLDVPLMLSCRDKENNLYIALCVEEEEEYTRYLVVRSSNTKLAQMLSDKITMRELFSDKEYPIAWFCDLSVDGQLKNVVSYDGKIKDAYLPLENEYFENENEDLFKYVEKLENCDCVSFNFLVDYEFKEELYKNYYDQIASIKNWEKYDTIFKFTENMYKNEISELFCKLEDEEINSLISTINKNINLHNNCIGKFVKRTTELTKVAYMAS
;
A
#
# COMPACT_ATOMS: atom_id res chain seq x y z
N MET A 1 16.92 10.88 8.70
CA MET A 1 17.91 10.66 7.62
C MET A 1 17.16 10.35 6.33
N LYS A 2 17.70 10.74 5.18
CA LYS A 2 17.13 10.47 3.86
C LYS A 2 18.21 9.93 2.93
N PHE A 3 17.86 9.04 2.02
CA PHE A 3 18.75 8.58 0.96
C PHE A 3 17.95 8.22 -0.29
N ARG A 4 18.59 8.24 -1.46
CA ARG A 4 17.94 7.92 -2.73
C ARG A 4 18.27 6.50 -3.17
N ILE A 5 17.31 5.79 -3.74
CA ILE A 5 17.54 4.47 -4.34
C ILE A 5 17.36 4.49 -5.87
N SER A 6 16.94 5.64 -6.41
CA SER A 6 16.93 5.95 -7.84
C SER A 6 16.82 7.47 -8.01
N GLU A 7 16.85 7.96 -9.26
CA GLU A 7 16.57 9.37 -9.56
C GLU A 7 15.17 9.82 -9.08
N GLN A 8 14.23 8.88 -8.96
CA GLN A 8 12.81 9.15 -8.70
C GLN A 8 12.38 8.80 -7.27
N ILE A 9 13.15 7.94 -6.58
CA ILE A 9 12.78 7.40 -5.26
C ILE A 9 13.78 7.91 -4.22
N GLU A 10 13.29 8.85 -3.40
CA GLU A 10 13.95 9.30 -2.18
C GLU A 10 13.24 8.67 -0.98
N LEU A 11 14.00 7.97 -0.15
CA LEU A 11 13.55 7.30 1.05
C LEU A 11 13.82 8.18 2.27
N VAL A 12 12.81 8.28 3.13
CA VAL A 12 12.90 8.88 4.46
C VAL A 12 12.75 7.76 5.48
N ILE A 13 13.68 7.68 6.43
CA ILE A 13 13.58 6.69 7.52
C ILE A 13 12.33 6.99 8.34
N GLU A 14 11.45 5.99 8.44
CA GLU A 14 10.26 6.03 9.28
C GLU A 14 10.56 5.50 10.68
N LYS A 15 11.21 4.33 10.78
CA LYS A 15 11.53 3.69 12.06
C LYS A 15 12.83 2.89 11.95
N VAL A 16 13.68 2.97 12.97
CA VAL A 16 14.77 2.00 13.15
C VAL A 16 14.20 0.80 13.92
N LEU A 17 14.27 -0.38 13.31
CA LEU A 17 13.73 -1.62 13.86
C LEU A 17 14.78 -2.32 14.72
N VAL A 18 16.04 -2.33 14.26
CA VAL A 18 17.18 -2.87 15.00
C VAL A 18 18.32 -1.86 14.96
N GLN A 19 18.83 -1.51 16.14
CA GLN A 19 19.93 -0.57 16.32
C GLN A 19 21.08 -1.25 17.07
N LEU A 20 22.27 -1.30 16.46
CA LEU A 20 23.54 -1.57 17.15
C LEU A 20 24.42 -0.31 17.04
N ASP A 21 25.70 -0.47 16.68
CA ASP A 21 26.59 0.66 16.35
C ASP A 21 26.07 1.41 15.11
N VAL A 22 25.58 0.66 14.12
CA VAL A 22 24.81 1.17 12.97
C VAL A 22 23.37 0.64 13.00
N PRO A 23 22.41 1.34 12.37
CA PRO A 23 21.08 0.79 12.15
C PRO A 23 21.16 -0.50 11.31
N LEU A 24 20.86 -1.66 11.91
CA LEU A 24 20.90 -2.93 11.19
C LEU A 24 19.67 -3.13 10.32
N MET A 25 18.51 -2.69 10.80
CA MET A 25 17.26 -2.84 10.08
C MET A 25 16.38 -1.63 10.30
N LEU A 26 15.81 -1.10 9.22
CA LEU A 26 15.02 0.11 9.27
C LEU A 26 13.91 0.10 8.22
N SER A 27 12.78 0.70 8.56
CA SER A 27 11.70 0.98 7.63
C SER A 27 11.83 2.40 7.09
N CYS A 28 11.47 2.57 5.83
CA CYS A 28 11.51 3.82 5.11
C CYS A 28 10.23 4.02 4.32
N ARG A 29 9.90 5.29 4.07
CA ARG A 29 8.85 5.66 3.11
C ARG A 29 9.38 6.59 2.05
N ASP A 30 8.84 6.45 0.84
CA ASP A 30 9.01 7.46 -0.20
C ASP A 30 7.94 8.55 -0.11
N LYS A 31 8.01 9.54 -1.01
CA LYS A 31 7.04 10.64 -1.12
C LYS A 31 5.62 10.17 -1.47
N GLU A 32 5.47 8.96 -2.02
CA GLU A 32 4.20 8.35 -2.39
C GLU A 32 3.68 7.43 -1.27
N ASN A 33 4.31 7.48 -0.09
CA ASN A 33 3.98 6.70 1.08
C ASN A 33 4.22 5.18 0.91
N ASN A 34 4.93 4.75 -0.13
CA ASN A 34 5.31 3.35 -0.30
C ASN A 34 6.33 2.96 0.77
N LEU A 35 6.16 1.78 1.37
CA LEU A 35 7.03 1.26 2.40
C LEU A 35 8.20 0.48 1.79
N TYR A 36 9.39 0.72 2.33
CA TYR A 36 10.62 0.01 2.00
C TYR A 36 11.30 -0.44 3.28
N ILE A 37 11.93 -1.61 3.24
CA ILE A 37 12.69 -2.16 4.35
C ILE A 37 14.14 -2.26 3.91
N ALA A 38 15.04 -1.69 4.71
CA ALA A 38 16.46 -1.74 4.49
C ALA A 38 17.13 -2.59 5.58
N LEU A 39 17.96 -3.53 5.14
CA LEU A 39 18.77 -4.42 5.97
C LEU A 39 20.24 -4.12 5.71
N CYS A 40 21.01 -3.81 6.74
CA CYS A 40 22.46 -3.73 6.67
C CYS A 40 23.01 -5.13 6.35
N VAL A 41 23.76 -5.24 5.25
CA VAL A 41 24.35 -6.50 4.79
C VAL A 41 25.88 -6.47 4.77
N GLU A 42 26.48 -5.28 4.90
CA GLU A 42 27.93 -5.08 4.93
C GLU A 42 28.22 -3.76 5.65
N GLU A 43 29.16 -3.76 6.58
CA GLU A 43 29.66 -2.57 7.26
C GLU A 43 31.17 -2.51 7.09
N GLU A 44 31.65 -1.42 6.48
CA GLU A 44 33.05 -1.15 6.20
C GLU A 44 33.42 0.23 6.77
N GLU A 45 34.72 0.51 6.94
CA GLU A 45 35.18 1.76 7.56
C GLU A 45 34.65 3.03 6.85
N GLU A 46 34.44 2.97 5.54
CA GLU A 46 34.03 4.12 4.74
C GLU A 46 32.55 4.11 4.34
N TYR A 47 31.86 2.98 4.47
CA TYR A 47 30.47 2.84 4.01
C TYR A 47 29.72 1.67 4.67
N THR A 48 28.40 1.79 4.70
CA THR A 48 27.47 0.72 5.08
C THR A 48 26.60 0.37 3.87
N ARG A 49 26.54 -0.91 3.50
CA ARG A 49 25.68 -1.41 2.44
C ARG A 49 24.35 -1.89 2.99
N TYR A 50 23.28 -1.40 2.41
CA TYR A 50 21.92 -1.84 2.70
C TYR A 50 21.31 -2.60 1.53
N LEU A 51 20.71 -3.75 1.80
CA LEU A 51 19.72 -4.39 0.93
C LEU A 51 18.35 -3.76 1.22
N VAL A 52 17.77 -3.12 0.22
CA VAL A 52 16.49 -2.43 0.29
C VAL A 52 15.47 -3.16 -0.56
N VAL A 53 14.31 -3.48 0.01
CA VAL A 53 13.17 -4.07 -0.70
C VAL A 53 11.92 -3.25 -0.45
N ARG A 54 11.04 -3.16 -1.44
CA ARG A 54 9.68 -2.62 -1.22
C ARG A 54 8.83 -3.68 -0.50
N SER A 55 7.98 -3.24 0.43
CA SER A 55 7.09 -4.11 1.23
C SER A 55 5.74 -3.43 1.46
N SER A 56 4.74 -4.20 1.90
CA SER A 56 3.47 -3.72 2.45
C SER A 56 3.54 -3.55 3.97
N ASN A 57 2.65 -2.74 4.55
CA ASN A 57 2.55 -2.61 6.00
C ASN A 57 2.16 -3.94 6.63
N THR A 58 1.20 -4.66 6.03
CA THR A 58 0.81 -6.02 6.42
C THR A 58 2.02 -6.95 6.54
N LYS A 59 2.88 -7.02 5.51
CA LYS A 59 4.04 -7.93 5.55
C LYS A 59 5.08 -7.53 6.60
N LEU A 60 5.31 -6.23 6.78
CA LEU A 60 6.18 -5.76 7.88
C LEU A 60 5.58 -6.08 9.26
N ALA A 61 4.28 -5.85 9.46
CA ALA A 61 3.59 -6.16 10.71
C ALA A 61 3.62 -7.66 11.02
N GLN A 62 3.48 -8.52 10.00
CA GLN A 62 3.64 -9.96 10.14
C GLN A 62 5.04 -10.33 10.63
N MET A 63 6.09 -9.72 10.08
CA MET A 63 7.47 -9.97 10.53
C MET A 63 7.67 -9.50 11.98
N LEU A 64 7.23 -8.27 12.31
CA LEU A 64 7.36 -7.69 13.66
C LEU A 64 6.49 -8.38 14.73
N SER A 65 5.58 -9.27 14.32
CA SER A 65 4.68 -10.04 15.20
C SER A 65 4.98 -11.55 15.16
N ASP A 66 6.16 -11.94 14.70
CA ASP A 66 6.62 -13.33 14.61
C ASP A 66 5.74 -14.26 13.76
N LYS A 67 4.99 -13.72 12.79
CA LYS A 67 4.16 -14.50 11.87
C LYS A 67 4.95 -14.98 10.65
N ILE A 68 5.95 -14.22 10.23
CA ILE A 68 6.94 -14.60 9.21
C ILE A 68 8.34 -14.27 9.74
N THR A 69 9.34 -14.99 9.26
CA THR A 69 10.75 -14.75 9.58
C THR A 69 11.27 -13.49 8.93
N MET A 70 12.37 -12.94 9.46
CA MET A 70 13.07 -11.84 8.81
C MET A 70 13.54 -12.23 7.40
N ARG A 71 13.96 -13.49 7.19
CA ARG A 71 14.38 -13.99 5.88
C ARG A 71 13.24 -13.94 4.86
N GLU A 72 12.04 -14.42 5.21
CA GLU A 72 10.87 -14.44 4.31
C GLU A 72 10.45 -13.04 3.85
N LEU A 73 10.68 -12.01 4.67
CA LEU A 73 10.44 -10.62 4.28
C LEU A 73 11.23 -10.26 3.01
N PHE A 74 12.50 -10.65 2.93
CA PHE A 74 13.40 -10.33 1.81
C PHE A 74 13.42 -11.38 0.70
N SER A 75 13.39 -12.68 1.02
CA SER A 75 13.46 -13.75 0.01
C SER A 75 12.21 -13.79 -0.85
N ASP A 76 11.04 -13.61 -0.21
CA ASP A 76 9.73 -13.74 -0.85
C ASP A 76 9.17 -12.34 -1.13
N LYS A 77 10.03 -11.49 -1.69
CA LYS A 77 9.73 -10.09 -1.99
C LYS A 77 8.40 -9.95 -2.75
N GLU A 78 7.50 -9.11 -2.23
CA GLU A 78 6.21 -8.80 -2.87
C GLU A 78 6.40 -8.09 -4.21
N TYR A 79 7.53 -7.40 -4.36
CA TYR A 79 7.89 -6.62 -5.53
C TYR A 79 9.19 -7.15 -6.16
N PRO A 80 9.32 -7.11 -7.50
CA PRO A 80 10.40 -7.79 -8.19
C PRO A 80 11.78 -7.14 -8.00
N ILE A 81 11.85 -5.87 -7.60
CA ILE A 81 13.12 -5.12 -7.54
C ILE A 81 13.57 -4.97 -6.09
N ALA A 82 14.84 -5.28 -5.86
CA ALA A 82 15.61 -4.90 -4.68
C ALA A 82 16.70 -3.90 -5.07
N TRP A 83 17.26 -3.20 -4.09
CA TRP A 83 18.38 -2.28 -4.30
C TRP A 83 19.48 -2.57 -3.29
N PHE A 84 20.73 -2.54 -3.73
CA PHE A 84 21.88 -2.44 -2.85
C PHE A 84 22.33 -0.99 -2.81
N CYS A 85 22.36 -0.40 -1.63
CA CYS A 85 22.65 1.02 -1.42
C CYS A 85 23.86 1.16 -0.50
N ASP A 86 24.92 1.79 -1.00
CA ASP A 86 26.11 2.11 -0.20
C ASP A 86 25.95 3.51 0.36
N LEU A 87 25.86 3.63 1.68
CA LEU A 87 25.80 4.89 2.41
C LEU A 87 27.16 5.15 3.04
N SER A 88 27.70 6.36 2.91
CA SER A 88 28.88 6.79 3.66
C SER A 88 28.58 6.91 5.15
N VAL A 89 29.64 7.05 5.96
CA VAL A 89 29.54 7.26 7.42
C VAL A 89 28.70 8.49 7.79
N ASP A 90 28.70 9.53 6.95
CA ASP A 90 27.85 10.72 7.12
C ASP A 90 26.44 10.57 6.49
N GLY A 91 26.07 9.37 6.06
CA GLY A 91 24.76 9.02 5.54
C GLY A 91 24.49 9.46 4.11
N GLN A 92 25.52 9.88 3.36
CA GLN A 92 25.38 10.23 1.95
C GLN A 92 25.39 8.99 1.07
N LEU A 93 24.58 9.02 0.03
CA LEU A 93 24.53 7.94 -0.94
C LEU A 93 25.79 7.92 -1.81
N LYS A 94 26.58 6.86 -1.72
CA LYS A 94 27.77 6.63 -2.56
C LYS A 94 27.42 5.88 -3.83
N ASN A 95 26.59 4.84 -3.73
CA ASN A 95 26.28 3.95 -4.84
C ASN A 95 24.90 3.31 -4.67
N VAL A 96 24.24 3.02 -5.80
CA VAL A 96 23.01 2.22 -5.82
C VAL A 96 23.03 1.27 -7.01
N VAL A 97 22.69 0.01 -6.74
CA VAL A 97 22.52 -1.01 -7.76
C VAL A 97 21.14 -1.64 -7.59
N SER A 98 20.29 -1.58 -8.62
CA SER A 98 19.03 -2.33 -8.64
C SER A 98 19.28 -3.79 -9.01
N TYR A 99 18.45 -4.68 -8.47
CA TYR A 99 18.57 -6.12 -8.64
C TYR A 99 17.19 -6.76 -8.74
N ASP A 100 16.90 -7.42 -9.87
CA ASP A 100 15.60 -8.06 -10.16
C ASP A 100 15.60 -9.58 -9.91
N GLY A 101 16.76 -10.19 -9.71
CA GLY A 101 16.92 -11.63 -9.47
C GLY A 101 16.63 -12.10 -8.03
N LYS A 102 16.91 -13.39 -7.76
CA LYS A 102 16.85 -13.97 -6.41
C LYS A 102 18.03 -13.46 -5.57
N ILE A 103 17.73 -12.83 -4.43
CA ILE A 103 18.77 -12.34 -3.51
C ILE A 103 19.60 -13.53 -3.04
N LYS A 104 20.93 -13.40 -3.06
CA LYS A 104 21.84 -14.47 -2.61
C LYS A 104 21.67 -14.69 -1.11
N ASP A 105 21.72 -15.95 -0.69
CA ASP A 105 21.53 -16.34 0.71
C ASP A 105 22.52 -15.66 1.67
N ALA A 106 23.71 -15.28 1.18
CA ALA A 106 24.72 -14.55 1.96
C ALA A 106 24.30 -13.13 2.38
N TYR A 107 23.28 -12.54 1.73
CA TYR A 107 22.73 -11.23 2.07
C TYR A 107 21.41 -11.32 2.85
N LEU A 108 20.92 -12.53 3.11
CA LEU A 108 19.67 -12.75 3.83
C LEU A 108 19.94 -13.02 5.30
N PRO A 109 18.99 -12.67 6.20
CA PRO A 109 19.00 -13.18 7.56
C PRO A 109 19.12 -14.71 7.61
N LEU A 110 19.56 -15.23 8.75
CA LEU A 110 19.62 -16.68 8.97
C LEU A 110 18.22 -17.31 8.85
N GLU A 111 18.19 -18.59 8.50
CA GLU A 111 16.93 -19.33 8.39
C GLU A 111 16.26 -19.48 9.76
N ASN A 112 14.93 -19.35 9.78
CA ASN A 112 14.10 -19.49 10.98
C ASN A 112 14.36 -18.47 12.10
N GLU A 113 15.01 -17.34 11.79
CA GLU A 113 15.14 -16.21 12.72
C GLU A 113 13.89 -15.31 12.64
N TYR A 114 13.20 -15.21 13.78
CA TYR A 114 12.06 -14.34 14.01
C TYR A 114 12.50 -13.00 14.60
N PHE A 115 11.63 -12.00 14.57
CA PHE A 115 11.97 -10.67 15.05
C PHE A 115 11.62 -10.56 16.53
N GLU A 116 12.61 -10.54 17.41
CA GLU A 116 12.36 -10.41 18.85
C GLU A 116 11.87 -8.99 19.20
N ASN A 117 10.55 -8.84 19.31
CA ASN A 117 9.93 -7.58 19.66
C ASN A 117 9.87 -7.39 21.19
N GLU A 118 10.92 -6.82 21.76
CA GLU A 118 11.01 -6.52 23.19
C GLU A 118 10.65 -5.06 23.55
N ASN A 119 10.26 -4.24 22.56
CA ASN A 119 10.14 -2.79 22.73
C ASN A 119 8.69 -2.30 22.57
N GLU A 120 8.15 -1.65 23.62
CA GLU A 120 6.81 -1.05 23.60
C GLU A 120 6.60 -0.07 22.41
N ASP A 121 7.64 0.64 22.00
CA ASP A 121 7.59 1.54 20.85
C ASP A 121 7.45 0.81 19.51
N LEU A 122 7.87 -0.46 19.43
CA LEU A 122 7.67 -1.31 18.26
C LEU A 122 6.27 -1.92 18.26
N PHE A 123 5.70 -2.26 19.42
CA PHE A 123 4.28 -2.65 19.51
C PHE A 123 3.34 -1.55 18.98
N LYS A 124 3.53 -0.30 19.41
CA LYS A 124 2.78 0.85 18.88
C LYS A 124 2.98 1.05 17.37
N TYR A 125 4.18 0.72 16.88
CA TYR A 125 4.47 0.80 15.46
C TYR A 125 3.74 -0.31 14.67
N VAL A 126 3.67 -1.53 15.20
CA VAL A 126 2.85 -2.61 14.63
C VAL A 126 1.37 -2.21 14.58
N GLU A 127 0.82 -1.68 15.68
CA GLU A 127 -0.56 -1.17 15.70
C GLU A 127 -0.78 -0.09 14.64
N LYS A 128 0.18 0.84 14.46
CA LYS A 128 0.11 1.85 13.40
C LYS A 128 0.09 1.19 12.02
N LEU A 129 0.93 0.21 11.76
CA LEU A 129 1.02 -0.48 10.46
C LEU A 129 -0.30 -1.19 10.12
N GLU A 130 -0.86 -1.93 11.08
CA GLU A 130 -2.13 -2.64 10.91
C GLU A 130 -3.31 -1.68 10.71
N ASN A 131 -3.28 -0.52 11.36
CA ASN A 131 -4.29 0.54 11.20
C ASN A 131 -4.05 1.48 10.00
N CYS A 132 -2.89 1.42 9.34
CA CYS A 132 -2.64 2.24 8.15
C CYS A 132 -3.18 1.59 6.87
N ASP A 133 -3.38 0.27 6.86
CA ASP A 133 -3.91 -0.44 5.69
C ASP A 133 -5.39 -0.13 5.43
N CYS A 134 -6.12 0.42 6.41
CA CYS A 134 -7.50 0.90 6.22
C CYS A 134 -7.61 2.34 5.68
N VAL A 135 -6.51 3.08 5.48
CA VAL A 135 -6.54 4.48 5.01
C VAL A 135 -6.37 4.60 3.48
N SER A 136 -5.99 3.53 2.78
CA SER A 136 -5.97 3.51 1.31
C SER A 136 -7.37 3.63 0.68
N PHE A 137 -8.43 3.43 1.47
CA PHE A 137 -9.81 3.67 1.03
C PHE A 137 -10.28 5.12 1.23
N ASN A 138 -9.77 5.83 2.24
CA ASN A 138 -10.14 7.24 2.50
C ASN A 138 -9.40 8.23 1.60
N PHE A 139 -8.29 7.84 0.98
CA PHE A 139 -7.62 8.69 -0.02
C PHE A 139 -8.45 8.85 -1.32
N LEU A 140 -9.43 7.98 -1.56
CA LEU A 140 -10.45 8.17 -2.60
C LEU A 140 -11.63 9.06 -2.15
N VAL A 141 -11.73 9.38 -0.86
CA VAL A 141 -12.89 10.10 -0.30
C VAL A 141 -12.57 11.57 -0.01
N ASP A 142 -11.31 11.95 0.20
CA ASP A 142 -10.93 13.34 0.55
C ASP A 142 -10.25 14.16 -0.56
N TYR A 143 -10.23 13.69 -1.81
CA TYR A 143 -9.91 14.57 -2.93
C TYR A 143 -11.18 15.28 -3.40
N GLU A 144 -11.25 16.60 -3.20
CA GLU A 144 -12.26 17.46 -3.83
C GLU A 144 -12.38 17.09 -5.32
N PHE A 145 -13.54 16.49 -5.61
CA PHE A 145 -13.93 15.89 -6.88
C PHE A 145 -13.78 16.89 -8.04
N LYS A 146 -12.73 16.75 -8.86
CA LYS A 146 -12.65 17.42 -10.17
C LYS A 146 -13.44 16.60 -11.19
N GLU A 147 -14.66 17.05 -11.51
CA GLU A 147 -15.55 16.51 -12.56
C GLU A 147 -14.81 16.25 -13.91
N GLU A 148 -13.77 17.01 -14.20
CA GLU A 148 -12.98 16.90 -15.44
C GLU A 148 -12.20 15.58 -15.60
N LEU A 149 -11.70 15.00 -14.50
CA LEU A 149 -10.89 13.77 -14.57
C LEU A 149 -11.77 12.55 -14.86
N TYR A 150 -12.98 12.53 -14.28
CA TYR A 150 -13.98 11.52 -14.55
C TYR A 150 -14.55 11.65 -15.96
N LYS A 151 -14.75 12.86 -16.48
CA LYS A 151 -15.23 13.04 -17.85
C LYS A 151 -14.26 12.42 -18.87
N ASN A 152 -12.97 12.65 -18.69
CA ASN A 152 -11.93 12.09 -19.58
C ASN A 152 -11.79 10.56 -19.43
N TYR A 153 -11.89 10.03 -18.21
CA TYR A 153 -11.87 8.58 -17.97
C TYR A 153 -13.13 7.89 -18.50
N TYR A 154 -14.31 8.51 -18.34
CA TYR A 154 -15.59 7.99 -18.82
C TYR A 154 -15.77 8.14 -20.33
N ASP A 155 -15.24 9.19 -20.97
CA ASP A 155 -15.22 9.33 -22.42
C ASP A 155 -14.32 8.26 -23.06
N GLN A 156 -13.21 7.90 -22.40
CA GLN A 156 -12.36 6.77 -22.79
C GLN A 156 -13.09 5.42 -22.60
N ILE A 157 -13.81 5.24 -21.49
CA ILE A 157 -14.61 4.03 -21.21
C ILE A 157 -15.80 3.89 -22.18
N ALA A 158 -16.49 4.98 -22.51
CA ALA A 158 -17.62 5.02 -23.44
C ALA A 158 -17.21 4.66 -24.88
N SER A 159 -15.92 4.81 -25.21
CA SER A 159 -15.37 4.39 -26.50
C SER A 159 -15.16 2.86 -26.63
N ILE A 160 -15.22 2.11 -25.51
CA ILE A 160 -14.99 0.66 -25.47
C ILE A 160 -16.33 -0.08 -25.69
N LYS A 161 -16.49 -0.72 -26.84
CA LYS A 161 -17.77 -1.32 -27.31
C LYS A 161 -18.24 -2.63 -26.63
N ASN A 162 -17.63 -3.08 -25.53
CA ASN A 162 -17.93 -4.39 -24.94
C ASN A 162 -18.43 -4.32 -23.49
N TRP A 163 -19.75 -4.18 -23.33
CA TRP A 163 -20.45 -4.09 -22.05
C TRP A 163 -20.37 -5.36 -21.18
N GLU A 164 -20.22 -6.54 -21.77
CA GLU A 164 -20.19 -7.83 -21.03
C GLU A 164 -18.96 -8.00 -20.13
N LYS A 165 -17.83 -7.35 -20.47
CA LYS A 165 -16.63 -7.35 -19.62
C LYS A 165 -16.80 -6.50 -18.36
N TYR A 166 -17.66 -5.48 -18.39
CA TYR A 166 -17.88 -4.58 -17.26
C TYR A 166 -18.70 -5.23 -16.15
N ASP A 167 -19.73 -5.99 -16.49
CA ASP A 167 -20.54 -6.71 -15.50
C ASP A 167 -19.69 -7.72 -14.72
N THR A 168 -18.69 -8.33 -15.38
CA THR A 168 -17.73 -9.24 -14.75
C THR A 168 -16.79 -8.50 -13.79
N ILE A 169 -16.23 -7.36 -14.22
CA ILE A 169 -15.35 -6.55 -13.36
C ILE A 169 -16.14 -6.02 -12.17
N PHE A 170 -17.34 -5.49 -12.39
CA PHE A 170 -18.20 -4.95 -11.34
C PHE A 170 -18.62 -6.02 -10.32
N LYS A 171 -19.02 -7.21 -10.78
CA LYS A 171 -19.34 -8.36 -9.91
C LYS A 171 -18.12 -8.89 -9.17
N PHE A 172 -16.94 -8.82 -9.80
CA PHE A 172 -15.68 -9.18 -9.15
C PHE A 172 -15.34 -8.22 -8.01
N THR A 173 -15.41 -6.90 -8.24
CA THR A 173 -15.21 -5.92 -7.17
C THR A 173 -16.28 -6.07 -6.08
N GLU A 174 -17.55 -6.23 -6.43
CA GLU A 174 -18.65 -6.41 -5.48
C GLU A 174 -18.45 -7.66 -4.59
N ASN A 175 -18.01 -8.78 -5.16
CA ASN A 175 -17.72 -10.00 -4.40
C ASN A 175 -16.45 -9.87 -3.54
N MET A 176 -15.44 -9.16 -4.02
CA MET A 176 -14.23 -8.86 -3.23
C MET A 176 -14.58 -8.03 -2.00
N TYR A 177 -15.38 -6.97 -2.17
CA TYR A 177 -15.90 -6.16 -1.06
C TYR A 177 -16.74 -6.98 -0.08
N LYS A 178 -17.63 -7.84 -0.57
CA LYS A 178 -18.47 -8.69 0.30
C LYS A 178 -17.67 -9.65 1.17
N ASN A 179 -16.59 -10.23 0.63
CA ASN A 179 -15.76 -11.19 1.36
C ASN A 179 -14.88 -10.52 2.40
N GLU A 180 -14.20 -9.41 2.06
CA GLU A 180 -13.36 -8.66 3.01
C GLU A 180 -14.19 -8.05 4.14
N ILE A 181 -15.38 -7.54 3.82
CA ILE A 181 -16.33 -7.02 4.81
C ILE A 181 -16.84 -8.14 5.73
N SER A 182 -17.09 -9.35 5.20
CA SER A 182 -17.56 -10.49 6.00
C SER A 182 -16.51 -10.97 7.02
N GLU A 183 -15.21 -10.91 6.69
CA GLU A 183 -14.14 -11.27 7.63
C GLU A 183 -13.96 -10.22 8.74
N LEU A 184 -14.18 -8.93 8.42
CA LEU A 184 -14.18 -7.84 9.39
C LEU A 184 -15.35 -7.95 10.39
N PHE A 185 -16.52 -8.44 9.95
CA PHE A 185 -17.70 -8.58 10.80
C PHE A 185 -17.60 -9.67 11.87
N CYS A 186 -16.69 -10.64 11.75
CA CYS A 186 -16.52 -11.70 12.76
C CYS A 186 -15.89 -11.22 14.08
N LYS A 187 -15.40 -9.98 14.16
CA LYS A 187 -14.64 -9.45 15.30
C LYS A 187 -15.32 -8.29 16.05
N LEU A 188 -16.50 -7.87 15.62
CA LEU A 188 -17.20 -6.69 16.15
C LEU A 188 -18.39 -7.11 17.02
N GLU A 189 -18.67 -6.34 18.07
CA GLU A 189 -19.90 -6.52 18.85
C GLU A 189 -21.12 -6.00 18.07
N ASP A 190 -22.32 -6.55 18.36
CA ASP A 190 -23.54 -6.27 17.58
C ASP A 190 -23.86 -4.77 17.43
N GLU A 191 -23.52 -3.93 18.41
CA GLU A 191 -23.74 -2.48 18.34
C GLU A 191 -22.81 -1.78 17.33
N GLU A 192 -21.56 -2.21 17.23
CA GLU A 192 -20.56 -1.69 16.29
C GLU A 192 -20.90 -2.11 14.85
N ILE A 193 -21.37 -3.34 14.69
CA ILE A 193 -21.88 -3.88 13.42
C ILE A 193 -23.05 -3.02 12.92
N ASN A 194 -24.00 -2.71 13.78
CA ASN A 194 -25.17 -1.92 13.41
C ASN A 194 -24.84 -0.46 13.06
N SER A 195 -23.89 0.15 13.76
CA SER A 195 -23.38 1.50 13.44
C SER A 195 -22.66 1.54 12.09
N LEU A 196 -21.84 0.51 11.81
CA LEU A 196 -21.12 0.38 10.54
C LEU A 196 -22.09 0.13 9.37
N ILE A 197 -23.05 -0.78 9.55
CA ILE A 197 -24.12 -1.05 8.56
C ILE A 197 -24.92 0.22 8.26
N SER A 198 -25.28 1.00 9.28
CA SER A 198 -25.98 2.29 9.11
C SER A 198 -25.16 3.28 8.26
N THR A 199 -23.86 3.37 8.53
CA THR A 199 -22.93 4.25 7.80
C THR A 199 -22.75 3.81 6.35
N ILE A 200 -22.55 2.50 6.11
CA ILE A 200 -22.45 1.91 4.77
C ILE A 200 -23.74 2.16 3.99
N ASN A 201 -24.90 1.88 4.58
CA ASN A 201 -26.20 2.10 3.93
C ASN A 201 -26.45 3.58 3.61
N LYS A 202 -26.03 4.50 4.48
CA LYS A 202 -26.08 5.94 4.22
C LYS A 202 -25.23 6.32 2.99
N ASN A 203 -24.03 5.77 2.89
CA ASN A 203 -23.11 6.03 1.78
C ASN A 203 -23.59 5.39 0.46
N ILE A 204 -24.13 4.16 0.50
CA ILE A 204 -24.76 3.52 -0.65
C ILE A 204 -25.97 4.34 -1.14
N ASN A 205 -26.81 4.82 -0.22
CA ASN A 205 -27.95 5.66 -0.57
C ASN A 205 -27.55 7.00 -1.18
N LEU A 206 -26.45 7.61 -0.73
CA LEU A 206 -25.87 8.80 -1.34
C LEU A 206 -25.36 8.50 -2.76
N HIS A 207 -24.64 7.39 -2.93
CA HIS A 207 -24.12 6.96 -4.22
C HIS A 207 -25.25 6.64 -5.22
N ASN A 208 -26.30 5.96 -4.78
CA ASN A 208 -27.49 5.65 -5.58
C ASN A 208 -28.29 6.90 -5.94
N ASN A 209 -28.37 7.89 -5.05
CA ASN A 209 -28.98 9.20 -5.37
C ASN A 209 -28.18 9.95 -6.44
N CYS A 210 -26.84 9.88 -6.40
CA CYS A 210 -25.98 10.49 -7.41
C CYS A 210 -26.15 9.79 -8.78
N ILE A 211 -26.17 8.46 -8.80
CA ILE A 211 -26.44 7.67 -10.02
C ILE A 211 -27.83 7.99 -10.57
N GLY A 212 -28.87 8.03 -9.73
CA GLY A 212 -30.24 8.34 -10.15
C GLY A 212 -30.38 9.73 -10.76
N LYS A 213 -29.72 10.74 -10.17
CA LYS A 213 -29.67 12.11 -10.73
C LYS A 213 -28.94 12.15 -12.06
N PHE A 214 -27.88 11.37 -12.22
CA PHE A 214 -27.11 11.29 -13.46
C PHE A 214 -27.88 10.58 -14.60
N VAL A 215 -28.55 9.46 -14.31
CA VAL A 215 -29.41 8.74 -15.27
C VAL A 215 -30.57 9.62 -15.73
N LYS A 216 -31.17 10.39 -14.82
CA LYS A 216 -32.24 11.34 -15.17
C LYS A 216 -31.72 12.44 -16.12
N ARG A 217 -30.55 13.01 -15.82
CA ARG A 217 -29.95 14.10 -16.62
C ARG A 217 -29.48 13.63 -17.99
N THR A 218 -28.91 12.43 -18.08
CA THR A 218 -28.53 11.81 -19.36
C THR A 218 -29.76 11.48 -20.20
N THR A 219 -30.83 10.92 -19.61
CA THR A 219 -32.10 10.67 -20.31
C THR A 219 -32.74 11.96 -20.84
N GLU A 220 -32.68 13.05 -20.08
CA GLU A 220 -33.17 14.37 -20.52
C GLU A 220 -32.33 14.92 -21.69
N LEU A 221 -31.00 14.79 -21.63
CA LEU A 221 -30.10 15.21 -22.71
C LEU A 221 -30.28 14.36 -23.99
N THR A 222 -30.50 13.05 -23.86
CA THR A 222 -30.79 12.18 -25.01
C THR A 222 -32.14 12.52 -25.65
N LYS A 223 -33.16 12.89 -24.86
CA LYS A 223 -34.44 13.37 -25.38
C LYS A 223 -34.31 14.68 -26.15
N VAL A 224 -33.49 15.62 -25.64
CA VAL A 224 -33.22 16.90 -26.33
C VAL A 224 -32.47 16.66 -27.65
N ALA A 225 -31.49 15.76 -27.66
CA ALA A 225 -30.75 15.40 -28.88
C ALA A 225 -31.65 14.73 -29.93
N TYR A 226 -32.59 13.88 -29.52
CA TYR A 226 -33.53 13.19 -30.42
C TYR A 226 -34.64 14.10 -30.95
N MET A 227 -34.96 15.19 -30.25
CA MET A 227 -35.90 16.21 -30.73
C MET A 227 -35.24 17.24 -31.67
N ALA A 228 -33.91 17.29 -31.70
CA ALA A 228 -33.13 18.17 -32.55
C ALA A 228 -32.66 17.52 -33.87
N SER A 229 -33.01 16.23 -34.07
CA SER A 229 -32.80 15.44 -35.29
C SER A 229 -34.11 15.20 -36.02
#